data_AF-A0A382KBW3-F1
#
_entry.id   AF-A0A382KBW3-F1
#
_cell.length_a   1.000
_cell.length_b   1.000
_cell.length_c   1.000
_cell.angle_alpha   90.00
_cell.angle_beta   90.00
_cell.angle_gamma   90.00
#
_symmetry.space_group_name_H-M   'P 1'
#
loop_
_entity.id
_entity.type
_entity.pdbx_description
1 polymer ?
#
loop_
_entity_poly.entity_id
_entity_poly.type
_entity_poly.pdbx_seq_one_letter_code
_entity_poly.pdbx_strand_id
1 'polypeptide(L)'
;MNITPYLTGTGNFKRPFEHTYQDPVYDMSDLDDDGVLDNPGSILYYVPTRTGQQENYNLSAGLSATWSRPLDKEAREKCLEAAATQIAYQQQLTANKRLDFEIARLKNCGELKKAGIMFHPKSPYHAVCADVVLVNPPGVVADHTHNITVNPPPIKANGTAEDLGTFSIGNK
;
A
#
# COMPACT_ATOMS: atom_id res chain seq x y z
N MET A 1 -14.37 12.84 18.48
CA MET A 1 -14.43 14.30 18.69
C MET A 1 -13.40 14.93 17.79
N ASN A 2 -13.76 15.95 17.02
CA ASN A 2 -12.83 16.71 16.19
C ASN A 2 -12.86 18.16 16.63
N ILE A 3 -11.70 18.80 16.78
CA ILE A 3 -11.55 20.20 17.17
C ILE A 3 -10.76 20.89 16.06
N THR A 4 -11.39 21.86 15.41
CA THR A 4 -10.82 22.58 14.28
C THR A 4 -10.77 24.07 14.61
N PRO A 5 -9.59 24.63 14.90
CA PRO A 5 -9.41 26.07 15.00
C PRO A 5 -9.47 26.70 13.61
N TYR A 6 -10.02 27.90 13.52
CA TYR A 6 -10.00 28.70 12.30
C TYR A 6 -9.59 30.14 12.61
N LEU A 7 -8.85 30.73 11.68
CA LEU A 7 -8.46 32.13 11.69
C LEU A 7 -8.72 32.69 10.28
N THR A 8 -9.62 33.66 10.20
CA THR A 8 -10.03 34.28 8.95
C THR A 8 -9.83 35.78 9.07
N GLY A 9 -9.00 36.36 8.21
CA GLY A 9 -8.82 37.80 8.08
C GLY A 9 -9.45 38.30 6.78
N THR A 10 -10.31 39.31 6.86
CA THR A 10 -10.85 40.01 5.69
C THR A 10 -10.56 41.51 5.81
N GLY A 11 -10.02 42.09 4.74
CA GLY A 11 -9.73 43.53 4.64
C GLY A 11 -10.43 44.12 3.44
N ASN A 12 -11.15 45.22 3.64
CA ASN A 12 -11.77 46.00 2.56
C ASN A 12 -11.10 47.38 2.50
N PHE A 13 -10.36 47.61 1.41
CA PHE A 13 -9.62 48.83 1.15
C PHE A 13 -10.34 49.64 0.07
N LYS A 14 -10.70 50.88 0.37
CA LYS A 14 -11.24 51.82 -0.61
C LYS A 14 -10.14 52.79 -1.01
N ARG A 15 -9.63 52.67 -2.24
CA ARG A 15 -8.59 53.55 -2.81
C ARG A 15 -9.11 54.29 -4.05
N PRO A 16 -8.76 55.57 -4.27
CA PRO A 16 -7.93 56.43 -3.42
C PRO A 16 -8.61 56.76 -2.09
N PHE A 17 -7.83 56.82 -1.02
CA PHE A 17 -8.32 57.11 0.33
C PHE A 17 -8.06 58.57 0.66
N GLU A 18 -9.12 59.34 0.82
CA GLU A 18 -9.03 60.74 1.17
C GLU A 18 -9.96 61.05 2.34
N HIS A 19 -9.41 61.44 3.49
CA HIS A 19 -10.20 61.72 4.69
C HIS A 19 -11.09 62.96 4.56
N THR A 20 -10.64 63.93 3.77
CA THR A 20 -11.28 65.23 3.58
C THR A 20 -11.07 65.68 2.16
N TYR A 21 -12.16 66.01 1.47
CA TYR A 21 -12.12 66.66 0.17
C TYR A 21 -12.34 68.17 0.37
N GLN A 22 -11.69 68.99 -0.44
CA GLN A 22 -11.78 70.45 -0.34
C GLN A 22 -12.88 70.95 -1.27
N ASP A 23 -14.07 71.19 -0.72
CA ASP A 23 -15.18 71.73 -1.50
C ASP A 23 -14.99 73.25 -1.69
N PRO A 24 -14.93 73.74 -2.95
CA PRO A 24 -14.80 75.16 -3.22
C PRO A 24 -16.12 75.88 -2.93
N VAL A 25 -16.06 76.98 -2.18
CA VAL A 25 -17.18 77.91 -2.01
C VAL A 25 -16.99 79.07 -2.99
N TYR A 26 -17.95 79.23 -3.90
CA TYR A 26 -17.91 80.26 -4.92
C TYR A 26 -18.41 81.61 -4.40
N ASP A 27 -17.85 82.68 -4.95
CA ASP A 27 -18.35 84.02 -4.72
C ASP A 27 -19.72 84.20 -5.38
N MET A 28 -20.71 84.64 -4.61
CA MET A 28 -22.08 84.90 -5.06
C MET A 28 -22.43 86.39 -4.94
N SER A 29 -21.43 87.26 -4.79
CA SER A 29 -21.61 88.70 -4.67
C SER A 29 -22.02 89.32 -6.00
N ASP A 30 -23.18 89.98 -5.97
CA ASP A 30 -23.67 90.91 -6.98
C ASP A 30 -23.65 92.29 -6.30
N LEU A 31 -22.61 93.07 -6.58
CA LEU A 31 -22.32 94.31 -5.87
C LEU A 31 -23.02 95.51 -6.50
N ASP A 32 -23.47 95.39 -7.75
CA ASP A 32 -24.19 96.41 -8.50
C ASP A 32 -25.69 96.10 -8.75
N ASP A 33 -26.17 94.95 -8.27
CA ASP A 33 -27.57 94.50 -8.22
C ASP A 33 -28.21 94.46 -9.62
N ASP A 34 -27.41 94.14 -10.64
CA ASP A 34 -27.83 94.05 -12.04
C ASP A 34 -28.37 92.66 -12.41
N GLY A 35 -28.33 91.72 -11.46
CA GLY A 35 -28.75 90.33 -11.62
C GLY A 35 -27.73 89.47 -12.37
N VAL A 36 -26.55 89.99 -12.66
CA VAL A 36 -25.39 89.31 -13.21
C VAL A 36 -24.33 89.23 -12.12
N LEU A 37 -23.80 88.03 -11.92
CA LEU A 37 -22.78 87.84 -10.90
C LEU A 37 -21.46 88.50 -11.34
N ASP A 38 -20.87 89.33 -10.47
CA ASP A 38 -19.66 90.11 -10.78
C ASP A 38 -18.42 89.23 -10.97
N ASN A 39 -18.33 88.12 -10.24
CA ASN A 39 -17.12 87.30 -10.21
C ASN A 39 -17.40 85.78 -10.34
N PRO A 40 -18.02 85.37 -11.46
CA PRO A 40 -18.52 84.01 -11.63
C PRO A 40 -17.36 83.01 -11.73
N GLY A 41 -17.36 82.03 -10.82
CA GLY A 41 -16.36 80.94 -10.79
C GLY A 41 -15.12 81.22 -9.95
N SER A 42 -15.03 82.38 -9.29
CA SER A 42 -13.99 82.64 -8.30
C SER A 42 -14.27 81.86 -7.00
N ILE A 43 -13.22 81.28 -6.41
CA ILE A 43 -13.31 80.51 -5.16
C ILE A 43 -12.90 81.43 -4.02
N LEU A 44 -13.81 81.68 -3.06
CA LEU A 44 -13.53 82.50 -1.89
C LEU A 44 -12.63 81.75 -0.89
N TYR A 45 -13.02 80.52 -0.57
CA TYR A 45 -12.27 79.62 0.31
C TYR A 45 -12.70 78.17 0.10
N TYR A 46 -11.89 77.24 0.60
CA TYR A 46 -12.19 75.81 0.60
C TYR A 46 -12.70 75.38 1.96
N VAL A 47 -13.77 74.58 1.96
CA VAL A 47 -14.29 73.93 3.16
C VAL A 47 -13.83 72.47 3.16
N PRO A 48 -13.14 72.00 4.22
CA PRO A 48 -12.79 70.59 4.33
C PRO A 48 -14.04 69.77 4.65
N THR A 49 -14.57 69.03 3.68
CA THR A 49 -15.71 68.12 3.86
C THR A 49 -15.24 66.69 4.04
N ARG A 50 -15.80 65.97 5.02
CA ARG A 50 -15.39 64.59 5.33
C ARG A 50 -16.05 63.63 4.35
N THR A 51 -15.26 62.85 3.62
CA THR A 51 -15.72 61.95 2.54
C THR A 51 -16.37 60.65 3.03
N GLY A 52 -16.29 60.36 4.34
CA GLY A 52 -16.81 59.12 4.94
C GLY A 52 -16.11 57.84 4.48
N GLN A 53 -14.99 57.94 3.75
CA GLN A 53 -14.20 56.78 3.34
C GLN A 53 -13.54 56.16 4.57
N GLN A 54 -13.84 54.89 4.83
CA GLN A 54 -13.27 54.12 5.94
C GLN A 54 -12.83 52.74 5.44
N GLU A 55 -11.64 52.33 5.86
CA GLU A 55 -11.13 50.97 5.67
C GLU A 55 -11.73 50.05 6.74
N ASN A 56 -12.14 48.85 6.34
CA ASN A 56 -12.69 47.86 7.28
C ASN A 56 -11.77 46.65 7.32
N TYR A 57 -11.25 46.34 8.50
CA TYR A 57 -10.49 45.13 8.77
C TYR A 57 -11.25 44.28 9.76
N ASN A 58 -11.54 43.03 9.39
CA ASN A 58 -12.17 42.06 10.27
C ASN A 58 -11.23 40.87 10.43
N LEU A 59 -10.90 40.56 11.69
CA LEU A 59 -10.18 39.36 12.07
C LEU A 59 -11.12 38.48 12.90
N SER A 60 -11.49 37.34 12.34
CA SER A 60 -12.35 36.35 12.97
C SER A 60 -11.52 35.13 13.35
N ALA A 61 -11.36 34.89 14.65
CA ALA A 61 -10.72 33.71 15.19
C ALA A 61 -11.76 32.89 15.96
N GLY A 62 -11.76 31.57 15.78
CA GLY A 62 -12.69 30.72 16.50
C GLY A 62 -12.25 29.27 16.58
N LEU A 63 -12.93 28.53 17.43
CA LEU A 63 -12.73 27.11 17.63
C LEU A 63 -14.05 26.40 17.34
N SER A 64 -14.05 25.48 16.38
CA SER A 64 -15.19 24.59 16.15
C SER A 64 -14.87 23.22 16.74
N ALA A 65 -15.81 22.64 17.48
CA ALA A 65 -15.68 21.30 18.02
C ALA A 65 -16.91 20.47 17.67
N THR A 66 -16.69 19.35 16.99
CA THR A 66 -17.75 18.42 16.59
C THR A 66 -17.64 17.15 17.43
N TRP A 67 -18.67 16.87 18.22
CA TRP A 67 -18.81 15.63 18.97
C TRP A 67 -19.94 14.78 18.39
N SER A 68 -19.58 13.68 17.74
CA SER A 68 -20.50 12.61 17.40
C SER A 68 -20.43 11.50 18.46
N ARG A 69 -21.58 11.13 19.01
CA ARG A 69 -21.75 9.94 19.86
C ARG A 69 -22.57 8.92 19.06
N PRO A 70 -22.04 7.74 18.73
CA PRO A 70 -22.83 6.71 18.06
C PRO A 70 -23.99 6.31 18.98
N LEU A 71 -25.20 6.27 18.43
CA LEU A 71 -26.45 6.01 19.17
C LEU A 71 -26.56 4.53 19.60
N ASP A 72 -25.90 3.63 18.86
CA ASP A 72 -25.86 2.20 19.13
C ASP A 72 -24.42 1.72 19.31
N LYS A 73 -24.08 1.31 20.53
CA LYS A 73 -22.76 0.76 20.86
C LYS A 73 -22.65 -0.71 20.46
N GLU A 74 -23.74 -1.45 20.59
CA GLU A 74 -23.77 -2.90 20.37
C GLU A 74 -23.65 -3.22 18.88
N ALA A 75 -24.42 -2.53 18.02
CA ALA A 75 -24.30 -2.71 16.58
C ALA A 75 -22.88 -2.37 16.07
N ARG A 76 -22.26 -1.30 16.62
CA ARG A 76 -20.88 -0.95 16.29
C ARG A 76 -19.89 -2.04 16.71
N GLU A 77 -20.02 -2.58 17.92
CA GLU A 77 -19.16 -3.65 18.41
C GLU A 77 -19.30 -4.91 17.57
N LYS A 78 -20.54 -5.31 17.23
CA LYS A 78 -20.81 -6.41 16.29
C LYS A 78 -20.22 -6.16 14.91
N CYS A 79 -20.26 -4.94 14.39
CA CYS A 79 -19.60 -4.61 13.12
C CYS A 79 -18.07 -4.72 13.20
N LEU A 80 -17.46 -4.28 14.30
CA LEU A 80 -16.01 -4.40 14.51
C LEU A 80 -15.59 -5.87 14.64
N GLU A 81 -16.36 -6.67 15.37
CA GLU A 81 -16.16 -8.11 15.49
C GLU A 81 -16.34 -8.83 14.14
N ALA A 82 -17.39 -8.50 13.39
CA ALA A 82 -17.60 -9.03 12.04
C ALA A 82 -16.44 -8.65 11.10
N ALA A 83 -15.93 -7.43 11.17
CA ALA A 83 -14.75 -7.02 10.40
C ALA A 83 -13.50 -7.82 10.80
N ALA A 84 -13.27 -8.00 12.10
CA ALA A 84 -12.13 -8.77 12.60
C ALA A 84 -12.20 -10.26 12.18
N THR A 85 -13.37 -10.88 12.31
CA THR A 85 -13.59 -12.27 11.89
C THR A 85 -13.42 -12.44 10.38
N GLN A 86 -13.91 -11.49 9.58
CA GLN A 86 -13.74 -11.48 8.13
C GLN A 86 -12.27 -11.32 7.71
N ILE A 87 -11.48 -10.51 8.43
CA ILE A 87 -10.03 -10.39 8.20
C ILE A 87 -9.34 -11.71 8.51
N ALA A 88 -9.62 -12.32 9.66
CA ALA A 88 -9.04 -13.61 10.05
C ALA A 88 -9.38 -14.72 9.06
N TYR A 89 -10.63 -14.77 8.60
CA TYR A 89 -11.07 -15.72 7.57
C TYR A 89 -10.34 -15.51 6.24
N GLN A 90 -10.18 -14.26 5.79
CA GLN A 90 -9.41 -13.96 4.59
C GLN A 90 -7.93 -14.37 4.73
N GLN A 91 -7.31 -14.15 5.89
CA GLN A 91 -5.95 -14.60 6.16
C GLN A 91 -5.85 -16.13 6.04
N GLN A 92 -6.78 -16.88 6.63
CA GLN A 92 -6.84 -18.33 6.50
C GLN A 92 -7.04 -18.79 5.05
N LEU A 93 -7.93 -18.14 4.29
CA LEU A 93 -8.13 -18.44 2.87
C LEU A 93 -6.84 -18.21 2.07
N THR A 94 -6.13 -17.12 2.29
CA THR A 94 -4.87 -16.85 1.59
C THR A 94 -3.79 -17.88 1.94
N ALA A 95 -3.71 -18.30 3.22
CA ALA A 95 -2.79 -19.34 3.66
C ALA A 95 -3.14 -20.70 3.03
N ASN A 96 -4.43 -21.07 3.00
CA ASN A 96 -4.89 -22.29 2.34
C ASN A 96 -4.58 -22.29 0.84
N LYS A 97 -4.81 -21.16 0.15
CA LYS A 97 -4.45 -21.05 -1.27
C LYS A 97 -2.94 -21.16 -1.49
N ARG A 98 -2.12 -20.58 -0.63
CA ARG A 98 -0.66 -20.74 -0.69
C ARG A 98 -0.26 -22.22 -0.54
N LEU A 99 -0.81 -22.92 0.46
CA LEU A 99 -0.58 -24.35 0.64
C LEU A 99 -1.06 -25.16 -0.57
N ASP A 100 -2.22 -24.84 -1.15
CA ASP A 100 -2.73 -25.48 -2.37
C ASP A 100 -1.77 -25.30 -3.55
N PHE A 101 -1.23 -24.09 -3.75
CA PHE A 101 -0.22 -23.84 -4.79
C PHE A 101 1.08 -24.60 -4.54
N GLU A 102 1.53 -24.67 -3.29
CA GLU A 102 2.72 -25.43 -2.90
C GLU A 102 2.51 -26.93 -3.13
N ILE A 103 1.35 -27.48 -2.75
CA ILE A 103 1.00 -28.89 -2.98
C ILE A 103 0.88 -29.18 -4.48
N ALA A 104 0.22 -28.32 -5.26
CA ALA A 104 0.11 -28.49 -6.70
C ALA A 104 1.49 -28.46 -7.39
N ARG A 105 2.39 -27.56 -6.95
CA ARG A 105 3.79 -27.54 -7.37
C ARG A 105 4.48 -28.87 -7.08
N LEU A 106 4.39 -29.36 -5.83
CA LEU A 106 5.03 -30.61 -5.42
C LEU A 106 4.49 -31.82 -6.21
N LYS A 107 3.18 -31.87 -6.46
CA LYS A 107 2.54 -32.93 -7.28
C LYS A 107 3.04 -32.91 -8.72
N ASN A 108 3.02 -31.75 -9.38
CA ASN A 108 3.51 -31.61 -10.76
C ASN A 108 5.00 -31.98 -10.85
N CYS A 109 5.84 -31.49 -9.94
CA CYS A 109 7.26 -31.86 -9.89
C CYS A 109 7.47 -33.37 -9.66
N GLY A 110 6.66 -33.99 -8.80
CA GLY A 110 6.71 -35.42 -8.51
C GLY A 110 6.31 -36.27 -9.72
N GLU A 111 5.27 -35.89 -10.45
CA GLU A 111 4.83 -36.57 -11.68
C GLU A 111 5.88 -36.46 -12.79
N LEU A 112 6.47 -35.28 -12.98
CA LEU A 112 7.54 -35.08 -13.96
C LEU A 112 8.79 -35.91 -13.62
N LYS A 113 9.20 -35.96 -12.35
CA LYS A 113 10.33 -36.79 -11.91
C LYS A 113 10.04 -38.29 -12.06
N LYS A 114 8.81 -38.74 -11.80
CA LYS A 114 8.38 -40.13 -12.08
C LYS A 114 8.43 -40.47 -13.57
N ALA A 115 8.12 -39.51 -14.44
CA ALA A 115 8.26 -39.66 -15.89
C ALA A 115 9.72 -39.58 -16.39
N GLY A 116 10.70 -39.40 -15.49
CA GLY A 116 12.13 -39.31 -15.84
C GLY A 116 12.57 -37.93 -16.33
N ILE A 117 11.71 -36.90 -16.26
CA ILE A 117 12.05 -35.54 -16.67
C ILE A 117 12.76 -34.84 -15.50
N MET A 118 14.02 -34.46 -15.73
CA MET A 118 14.85 -33.77 -14.73
C MET A 118 15.29 -32.39 -15.24
N PHE A 119 15.18 -31.39 -14.38
CA PHE A 119 15.61 -30.02 -14.68
C PHE A 119 17.10 -29.84 -14.35
N HIS A 120 17.83 -29.18 -15.24
CA HIS A 120 19.25 -28.87 -15.06
C HIS A 120 19.48 -28.00 -13.81
N PRO A 121 20.52 -28.22 -12.99
CA PRO A 121 20.72 -27.50 -11.72
C PRO A 121 20.80 -25.98 -11.85
N LYS A 122 21.33 -25.47 -12.96
CA LYS A 122 21.41 -24.04 -13.26
C LYS A 122 20.10 -23.42 -13.78
N SER A 123 19.07 -24.23 -14.04
CA SER A 123 17.80 -23.73 -14.55
C SER A 123 16.95 -23.15 -13.42
N PRO A 124 16.16 -22.08 -13.68
CA PRO A 124 15.27 -21.52 -12.65
C PRO A 124 14.22 -22.52 -12.18
N TYR A 125 13.85 -23.49 -13.04
CA TYR A 125 12.89 -24.55 -12.73
C TYR A 125 13.43 -25.62 -11.77
N HIS A 126 14.76 -25.73 -11.63
CA HIS A 126 15.35 -26.63 -10.64
C HIS A 126 15.03 -26.21 -9.20
N ALA A 127 15.06 -24.91 -8.91
CA ALA A 127 14.72 -24.37 -7.60
C ALA A 127 13.25 -24.64 -7.21
N VAL A 128 12.35 -24.70 -8.20
CA VAL A 128 10.91 -24.94 -8.00
C VAL A 128 10.63 -26.39 -7.55
N CYS A 129 11.43 -27.35 -8.03
CA CYS A 129 11.27 -28.78 -7.77
C CYS A 129 12.41 -29.38 -6.90
N ALA A 130 13.17 -28.53 -6.21
CA ALA A 130 14.35 -28.94 -5.42
C ALA A 130 13.98 -29.87 -4.26
N ASP A 131 12.82 -29.65 -3.64
CA ASP A 131 12.37 -30.37 -2.44
C ASP A 131 11.95 -31.83 -2.71
N VAL A 132 11.62 -32.17 -3.96
CA VAL A 132 11.05 -33.48 -4.32
C VAL A 132 12.16 -34.43 -4.72
N VAL A 133 12.39 -35.50 -3.96
CA VAL A 133 13.36 -36.55 -4.31
C VAL A 133 12.66 -37.82 -4.78
N LEU A 134 13.16 -38.42 -5.85
CA LEU A 134 12.68 -39.73 -6.31
C LEU A 134 13.42 -40.80 -5.51
N VAL A 135 12.69 -41.53 -4.69
CA VAL A 135 13.17 -42.72 -4.00
C VAL A 135 12.36 -43.92 -4.44
N ASN A 136 12.96 -45.10 -4.42
CA ASN A 136 12.23 -46.31 -4.71
C ASN A 136 11.14 -46.51 -3.65
N PRO A 137 9.98 -47.09 -4.05
CA PRO A 137 8.95 -47.46 -3.09
C PRO A 137 9.53 -48.37 -1.99
N PRO A 138 9.03 -48.27 -0.75
CA PRO A 138 9.48 -49.13 0.33
C PRO A 138 9.27 -50.60 -0.07
N GLY A 139 10.32 -51.42 0.07
CA GLY A 139 10.31 -52.84 -0.27
C GLY A 139 10.76 -53.19 -1.70
N VAL A 140 11.11 -52.20 -2.53
CA VAL A 140 11.68 -52.43 -3.87
C VAL A 140 13.17 -52.07 -3.87
N VAL A 141 14.02 -53.07 -4.07
CA VAL A 141 15.45 -52.84 -4.29
C VAL A 141 15.63 -52.30 -5.71
N ALA A 142 16.43 -51.25 -5.87
CA ALA A 142 16.78 -50.74 -7.20
C ALA A 142 17.40 -51.85 -8.03
N ASP A 143 17.19 -51.84 -9.35
CA ASP A 143 17.95 -52.73 -10.22
C ASP A 143 19.44 -52.39 -10.07
N HIS A 144 20.22 -53.35 -9.59
CA HIS A 144 21.63 -53.18 -9.26
C HIS A 144 22.37 -54.45 -9.66
N THR A 145 23.65 -54.30 -10.00
CA THR A 145 24.49 -55.43 -10.40
C THR A 145 25.51 -55.71 -9.30
N HIS A 146 25.66 -56.99 -8.97
CA HIS A 146 26.75 -57.45 -8.11
C HIS A 146 27.87 -57.99 -8.97
N ASN A 147 29.09 -57.51 -8.77
CA ASN A 147 30.27 -58.14 -9.35
C ASN A 147 30.75 -59.26 -8.41
N ILE A 148 30.54 -60.51 -8.79
CA ILE A 148 30.95 -61.67 -8.00
C ILE A 148 32.40 -62.00 -8.35
N THR A 149 33.33 -61.64 -7.47
CA THR A 149 34.71 -62.14 -7.53
C THR A 149 34.76 -63.51 -6.84
N VAL A 150 34.90 -64.58 -7.62
CA VAL A 150 35.11 -65.92 -7.08
C VAL A 150 36.52 -65.96 -6.48
N ASN A 151 36.63 -66.05 -5.16
CA ASN A 151 37.90 -66.29 -4.49
C ASN A 151 37.92 -67.77 -4.09
N PRO A 152 38.36 -68.69 -4.99
CA PRO A 152 38.33 -70.10 -4.68
C PRO A 152 39.22 -70.37 -3.45
N PRO A 153 38.73 -71.16 -2.48
CA PRO A 153 39.59 -71.59 -1.37
C PRO A 153 40.81 -72.33 -1.93
N PRO A 154 42.00 -72.19 -1.31
CA PRO A 154 43.19 -72.90 -1.75
C PRO A 154 42.92 -74.40 -1.68
N ILE A 155 42.86 -75.04 -2.85
CA ILE A 155 42.61 -76.48 -3.00
C ILE A 155 43.87 -77.20 -2.51
N LYS A 156 43.83 -77.76 -1.29
CA LYS A 156 44.84 -78.74 -0.85
C LYS A 156 44.39 -80.11 -1.36
N ALA A 157 44.74 -80.44 -2.60
CA ALA A 157 44.46 -81.75 -3.16
C ALA A 157 45.30 -82.81 -2.44
N ASN A 158 44.63 -83.80 -1.83
CA ASN A 158 45.26 -84.99 -1.23
C ASN A 158 45.08 -86.24 -2.10
N GLY A 159 44.46 -86.10 -3.27
CA GLY A 159 44.44 -87.11 -4.33
C GLY A 159 43.38 -88.20 -4.14
N THR A 160 42.41 -87.99 -3.24
CA THR A 160 41.29 -88.91 -3.00
C THR A 160 40.00 -88.38 -3.61
N ALA A 161 39.05 -89.28 -3.91
CA ALA A 161 37.79 -88.93 -4.60
C ALA A 161 36.88 -87.99 -3.78
N GLU A 162 37.16 -87.82 -2.48
CA GLU A 162 36.45 -86.84 -1.63
C GLU A 162 36.82 -85.37 -1.94
N ASP A 163 37.94 -85.12 -2.64
CA ASP A 163 38.38 -83.76 -3.00
C ASP A 163 37.52 -83.13 -4.12
N LEU A 164 36.79 -83.95 -4.88
CA LEU A 164 35.83 -83.51 -5.89
C LEU A 164 34.50 -83.20 -5.21
N GLY A 165 34.45 -82.10 -4.47
CA GLY A 165 33.22 -81.60 -3.86
C GLY A 165 32.07 -81.48 -4.88
N THR A 166 30.82 -81.65 -4.41
CA THR A 166 29.63 -81.48 -5.25
C THR A 166 29.28 -80.00 -5.36
N PHE A 167 29.56 -79.41 -6.50
CA PHE A 167 29.19 -78.03 -6.79
C PHE A 167 27.87 -78.00 -7.56
N SER A 168 26.81 -77.53 -6.90
CA SER A 168 25.53 -77.22 -7.53
C SER A 168 25.50 -75.73 -7.88
N ILE A 169 25.42 -75.42 -9.16
CA ILE A 169 25.05 -74.08 -9.64
C ILE A 169 23.53 -74.10 -9.79
N GLY A 170 22.85 -73.27 -9.01
CA GLY A 170 21.39 -73.22 -8.91
C GLY A 170 20.69 -73.26 -10.26
N ASN A 171 19.72 -74.17 -10.39
CA ASN A 171 18.82 -74.26 -11.53
C ASN A 171 18.11 -72.92 -11.74
N LYS A 172 18.12 -72.44 -12.98
CA LYS A 172 17.26 -71.37 -13.47
C LYS A 172 15.79 -71.77 -13.41
#